data_AF-A0A6V7J9F7-F1
#
_entry.id   AF-A0A6V7J9F7-F1
#
_cell.length_a   1.000
_cell.length_b   1.000
_cell.length_c   1.000
_cell.angle_alpha   90.00
_cell.angle_beta   90.00
_cell.angle_gamma   90.00
#
_symmetry.space_group_name_H-M   'P 1'
#
loop_
_entity.id
_entity.type
_entity.pdbx_description
1 polymer ?
#
loop_
_entity_poly.entity_id
_entity_poly.type
_entity_poly.pdbx_seq_one_letter_code
_entity_poly.pdbx_strand_id
1 'polypeptide(L)'
;EGMGNLLSLIVDACQGPLAKRLMYSEELQATVLEVKALAGLGTTIDCILVNGTLREGDTMIVAGSDGPIVTQIRSLLMPQPLKELRVK
;
A
#
# COMPACT_ATOMS: atom_id res chain seq x y z
N GLU A 1 -11.54 -17.30 -22.84
CA GLU A 1 -10.13 -17.78 -22.82
C GLU A 1 -9.19 -16.58 -22.87
N GLY A 2 -7.99 -16.65 -22.28
CA GLY A 2 -6.99 -15.57 -22.32
C GLY A 2 -6.53 -15.03 -20.96
N MET A 3 -7.30 -15.21 -19.88
CA MET A 3 -6.87 -14.80 -18.53
C MET A 3 -5.62 -15.56 -18.08
N GLY A 4 -5.50 -16.85 -18.40
CA GLY A 4 -4.30 -17.64 -18.10
C GLY A 4 -3.05 -17.09 -18.79
N ASN A 5 -3.16 -16.69 -20.06
CA ASN A 5 -2.06 -16.08 -20.80
C ASN A 5 -1.67 -14.73 -20.21
N LEU A 6 -2.65 -13.91 -19.81
CA LEU A 6 -2.38 -12.62 -19.16
C LEU A 6 -1.65 -12.81 -17.83
N LEU A 7 -2.10 -13.74 -16.99
CA LEU A 7 -1.43 -14.06 -15.73
C LEU A 7 -0.01 -14.57 -15.97
N SER A 8 0.21 -15.43 -16.97
CA SER A 8 1.54 -15.91 -17.34
C SER A 8 2.46 -14.74 -17.73
N LEU A 9 1.98 -13.83 -18.58
CA LEU A 9 2.77 -12.67 -19.02
C LEU A 9 3.17 -11.77 -17.84
N ILE A 10 2.27 -11.57 -16.87
CA ILE A 10 2.55 -10.80 -15.66
C ILE A 10 3.64 -11.51 -14.83
N VAL A 11 3.52 -12.83 -14.63
CA VAL A 11 4.53 -13.61 -13.90
C VAL A 11 5.89 -13.53 -14.59
N ASP A 12 5.94 -13.70 -15.91
CA ASP A 12 7.18 -13.64 -16.69
C ASP A 12 7.83 -12.25 -16.62
N ALA A 13 7.03 -11.17 -16.66
CA ALA A 13 7.52 -9.81 -16.50
C ALA A 13 8.08 -9.56 -15.09
N CYS A 14 7.39 -10.03 -14.05
CA CYS A 14 7.81 -9.91 -12.66
C CYS A 14 9.11 -10.67 -12.37
N GLN A 15 9.25 -11.88 -12.91
CA GLN A 15 10.42 -12.74 -12.67
C GLN A 15 11.62 -12.46 -13.60
N GLY A 16 11.38 -11.84 -14.76
CA GLY A 16 12.44 -11.45 -15.69
C GLY A 16 12.85 -9.98 -15.52
N PRO A 17 12.34 -9.07 -16.36
CA PRO A 17 12.80 -7.68 -16.43
C PRO A 17 12.58 -6.88 -15.13
N LEU A 18 11.57 -7.20 -14.33
CA LEU A 18 11.26 -6.47 -13.10
C LEU A 18 11.94 -7.05 -11.85
N ALA A 19 12.57 -8.22 -11.92
CA ALA A 19 13.08 -8.92 -10.75
C ALA A 19 13.96 -8.03 -9.86
N LYS A 20 14.89 -7.27 -10.46
CA LYS A 20 15.78 -6.36 -9.72
C LYS A 20 15.04 -5.22 -9.01
N ARG A 21 13.91 -4.76 -9.55
CA ARG A 21 13.09 -3.67 -9.00
C ARG A 21 12.15 -4.14 -7.90
N LEU A 22 11.83 -5.44 -7.88
CA LEU A 22 10.95 -6.08 -6.90
C LEU A 22 11.72 -6.76 -5.77
N MET A 23 13.07 -6.74 -5.81
CA MET A 23 13.88 -7.26 -4.71
C MET A 23 13.60 -6.47 -3.44
N TYR A 24 13.49 -7.21 -2.33
CA TYR A 24 13.24 -6.65 -1.02
C TYR A 24 14.34 -5.66 -0.61
N SER A 25 13.91 -4.54 -0.03
CA SER A 25 14.74 -3.57 0.66
C SER A 25 14.19 -3.32 2.07
N GLU A 26 15.09 -3.10 3.03
CA GLU A 26 14.71 -2.64 4.38
C GLU A 26 14.28 -1.17 4.39
N GLU A 27 14.65 -0.40 3.37
CA GLU A 27 14.23 0.99 3.23
C GLU A 27 12.72 1.08 3.02
N LEU A 28 12.04 1.78 3.93
CA LEU A 28 10.60 1.98 3.86
C LEU A 28 10.22 2.75 2.59
N GLN A 29 9.45 2.11 1.73
CA GLN A 29 8.83 2.73 0.57
C GLN A 29 7.33 2.48 0.63
N ALA A 30 6.57 3.53 0.94
CA ALA A 30 5.12 3.49 0.97
C ALA A 30 4.54 4.74 0.29
N THR A 31 3.47 4.55 -0.47
CA THR A 31 2.78 5.65 -1.18
C THR A 31 1.33 5.73 -0.72
N VAL A 32 0.89 6.94 -0.39
CA VAL A 32 -0.51 7.22 -0.05
C VAL A 32 -1.38 7.09 -1.31
N LEU A 33 -2.44 6.30 -1.23
CA LEU A 33 -3.44 6.16 -2.28
C LEU A 33 -4.62 7.11 -2.05
N GLU A 34 -5.23 7.02 -0.87
CA GLU A 34 -6.44 7.77 -0.55
C GLU A 34 -6.44 8.14 0.94
N VAL A 35 -7.00 9.31 1.24
CA VAL A 35 -7.30 9.74 2.60
C VAL A 35 -8.82 9.79 2.73
N LYS A 36 -9.38 8.98 3.63
CA LYS A 36 -10.83 8.83 3.81
C LYS A 36 -11.23 8.82 5.27
N ALA A 37 -12.48 9.17 5.55
CA ALA A 37 -13.04 9.08 6.89
C ALA A 37 -13.75 7.73 7.09
N LEU A 38 -13.35 6.97 8.12
CA LEU A 38 -14.00 5.74 8.54
C LEU A 38 -14.71 5.94 9.88
N ALA A 39 -15.97 5.53 9.94
CA ALA A 39 -16.78 5.61 11.16
C ALA A 39 -16.09 4.81 12.29
N GLY A 40 -15.89 5.47 13.45
CA GLY A 40 -15.21 4.89 14.61
C GLY A 40 -13.69 4.98 14.60
N LEU A 41 -13.05 5.29 13.46
CA LEU A 41 -11.59 5.39 13.33
C LEU A 41 -11.11 6.80 13.00
N GLY A 42 -12.02 7.67 12.53
CA GLY A 42 -11.68 9.01 12.08
C GLY A 42 -11.06 8.99 10.69
N THR A 43 -10.12 9.88 10.41
CA THR A 43 -9.41 9.93 9.14
C THR A 43 -8.37 8.82 9.06
N THR A 44 -8.47 7.97 8.04
CA THR A 44 -7.55 6.88 7.74
C THR A 44 -6.87 7.10 6.40
N ILE A 45 -5.67 6.52 6.27
CA ILE A 45 -4.85 6.62 5.06
C ILE A 45 -4.71 5.21 4.48
N ASP A 46 -5.18 5.04 3.25
CA ASP A 46 -4.87 3.85 2.47
C ASP A 46 -3.52 4.06 1.80
N CYS A 47 -2.63 3.08 1.89
CA CYS A 47 -1.30 3.17 1.29
C CYS A 47 -0.88 1.85 0.65
N ILE A 48 -0.02 1.95 -0.37
CA ILE A 48 0.71 0.81 -0.93
C ILE A 48 2.07 0.77 -0.24
N LEU A 49 2.35 -0.32 0.47
CA LEU A 49 3.69 -0.64 0.97
C LEU A 49 4.44 -1.43 -0.11
N VAL A 50 5.52 -0.85 -0.63
CA VAL A 50 6.36 -1.43 -1.68
C VAL A 50 7.58 -2.14 -1.07
N ASN A 51 8.22 -1.52 -0.07
CA ASN A 51 9.40 -2.05 0.63
C ASN A 51 9.43 -1.62 2.09
N GLY A 52 10.28 -2.27 2.89
CA GLY A 52 10.42 -2.03 4.32
C GLY A 52 9.27 -2.58 5.15
N THR A 53 9.08 -2.01 6.34
CA THR A 53 8.08 -2.47 7.31
C THR A 53 7.42 -1.29 8.02
N LEU A 54 6.13 -1.43 8.35
CA LEU A 54 5.39 -0.52 9.22
C LEU A 54 4.94 -1.28 10.47
N ARG A 55 5.03 -0.63 11.64
CA ARG A 55 4.56 -1.21 12.91
C ARG A 55 3.63 -0.24 13.62
N GLU A 56 2.69 -0.80 14.37
CA GLU A 56 1.87 0.01 15.28
C GLU A 56 2.76 0.67 16.35
N GLY A 57 2.48 1.93 16.66
CA GLY A 57 3.31 2.76 17.54
C GLY A 57 4.45 3.51 16.85
N ASP A 58 4.80 3.16 15.60
CA ASP A 58 5.82 3.92 14.85
C ASP A 58 5.36 5.37 14.64
N THR A 59 6.30 6.32 14.69
CA THR A 59 6.03 7.70 14.31
C THR A 59 6.25 7.87 12.82
N MET A 60 5.23 8.33 12.11
CA MET A 60 5.28 8.61 10.68
C MET A 60 5.15 10.11 10.38
N ILE A 61 5.68 10.50 9.23
CA ILE A 61 5.57 11.85 8.69
C ILE A 61 4.90 11.74 7.32
N VAL A 62 3.82 12.50 7.11
CA VAL A 62 3.11 12.58 5.84
C VAL A 62 2.96 14.02 5.39
N ALA A 63 2.92 14.27 4.09
CA ALA A 63 2.65 15.60 3.56
C ALA A 63 1.15 15.92 3.71
N GLY A 64 0.84 17.05 4.36
CA GLY A 64 -0.50 17.63 4.42
C GLY A 64 -0.57 18.93 3.62
N SER A 65 -1.79 19.41 3.39
CA SER A 65 -2.05 20.65 2.64
C SER A 65 -1.42 21.89 3.27
N ASP A 66 -1.38 21.94 4.60
CA ASP A 66 -0.87 23.08 5.38
C ASP A 66 0.56 22.85 5.90
N GLY A 67 1.22 21.76 5.48
CA GLY A 67 2.55 21.38 5.92
C GLY A 67 2.69 19.90 6.30
N PRO A 68 3.88 19.49 6.79
CA PRO A 68 4.10 18.12 7.22
C PRO A 68 3.30 17.78 8.47
N ILE A 69 2.69 16.60 8.48
CA ILE A 69 1.96 16.05 9.62
C ILE A 69 2.82 14.95 10.23
N VAL A 70 3.13 15.08 11.52
CA VAL A 70 3.83 14.05 12.30
C VAL A 70 2.83 13.39 13.24
N THR A 71 2.70 12.07 13.17
CA THR A 71 1.72 11.32 13.97
C THR A 71 2.20 9.89 14.23
N GLN A 72 1.59 9.21 15.20
CA GLN A 72 1.85 7.79 15.47
C GLN A 72 0.83 6.88 14.79
N ILE A 73 1.31 5.73 14.29
CA ILE A 73 0.47 4.66 13.74
C ILE A 73 -0.35 4.05 14.87
N ARG A 74 -1.66 4.33 14.91
CA ARG A 74 -2.55 3.79 15.94
C ARG A 74 -2.90 2.32 15.71
N SER A 75 -3.16 1.96 14.46
CA SER A 75 -3.44 0.59 14.04
C SER A 75 -3.15 0.40 12.56
N LEU A 76 -2.84 -0.83 12.16
CA LEU A 76 -2.69 -1.22 10.76
C LEU A 76 -3.87 -2.11 10.35
N LEU A 77 -4.63 -1.67 9.37
CA LEU A 77 -5.84 -2.38 8.91
C LEU A 77 -5.59 -3.01 7.55
N MET A 78 -5.94 -4.30 7.42
CA MET A 78 -5.94 -4.97 6.13
C MET A 78 -7.29 -4.79 5.44
N PRO A 79 -7.32 -4.44 4.15
CA PRO A 79 -8.56 -4.44 3.40
C PRO A 79 -9.16 -5.84 3.40
N GLN A 80 -10.48 -5.94 3.48
CA GLN A 80 -11.14 -7.23 3.34
C GLN A 80 -10.82 -7.80 1.94
N PRO A 81 -10.55 -9.11 1.82
CA PRO A 81 -10.23 -9.72 0.54
C PRO A 81 -11.26 -9.35 -0.53
N LEU A 82 -10.77 -8.90 -1.68
CA LEU A 82 -11.57 -8.52 -2.87
C LEU A 82 -12.56 -7.36 -2.66
N LYS A 83 -12.54 -6.66 -1.52
CA LYS A 83 -13.50 -5.59 -1.23
C LYS A 83 -13.35 -4.40 -2.17
N GLU A 84 -12.13 -4.06 -2.56
CA GLU A 84 -11.84 -2.94 -3.47
C GLU A 84 -12.09 -3.26 -4.94
N LEU A 85 -12.09 -4.54 -5.31
CA LEU A 85 -12.45 -4.98 -6.68
C LEU A 85 -13.95 -4.91 -6.95
N ARG A 86 -14.77 -4.62 -5.94
CA ARG A 86 -16.22 -4.49 -6.10
C ARG A 86 -16.54 -3.14 -6.74
N VAL A 87 -16.88 -3.18 -8.03
CA VAL A 87 -17.55 -2.07 -8.71
C VAL A 87 -18.94 -1.93 -8.09
N LYS A 88 -19.31 -0.71 -7.69
CA LYS A 88 -20.68 -0.38 -7.29
C LYS A 88 -21.60 -0.34 -8.51
#